data_AF-A0A6H9I4U4-F1
#
_entry.id   AF-A0A6H9I4U4-F1
#
_cell.length_a   1.000
_cell.length_b   1.000
_cell.length_c   1.000
_cell.angle_alpha   90.00
_cell.angle_beta   90.00
_cell.angle_gamma   90.00
#
_symmetry.space_group_name_H-M   'P 1'
#
loop_
_entity.id
_entity.type
_entity.pdbx_description
1 polymer ?
#
loop_
_entity_poly.entity_id
_entity_poly.type
_entity_poly.pdbx_seq_one_letter_code
_entity_poly.pdbx_strand_id
1 'polypeptide(L)'
;MNLDFNNNPFIVIWELTRACQLKCLHCRAEAQYHRHPLELTFEEGKKLIDDIYEMENPMLVFTGGDPLMRPDVYDIAEYAVKKGVRVSMTPSATPNVTKEAIQKAKEVGLARWAFSLDGPTAEIHDHFRGTEGSFQLTMNAIRYLHELKIPIQINTVVSNYNVDVLEEMAVLIEELECVLWSIFFLVPTGRGKEKDMISPAQHERVFHWLYQLNKKVSFDIKTTAGQHYRRVVIQEKMKEHKKEKQVIQYQDVLMNGTTGRVDGLGRAPKGVNDGNGFVFISHIGDVYPSGLLPIRTGNIRTNSLAEIYRNSPIFQNLRNPDKYKGKCGVCEFRYVCGGSRSRAYAMTGDYMESEPFCVYVPKALRKQKKNIKKGYE
;
A
#
# COMPACT_ATOMS: atom_id res chain seq x y z
N MET A 1 6.20 -17.26 -13.49
CA MET A 1 6.43 -17.89 -12.17
C MET A 1 5.18 -17.73 -11.32
N ASN A 2 4.67 -18.84 -10.78
CA ASN A 2 3.45 -18.85 -9.97
C ASN A 2 3.86 -18.69 -8.49
N LEU A 3 4.13 -17.45 -8.07
CA LEU A 3 4.60 -17.14 -6.70
C LEU A 3 3.59 -17.65 -5.66
N ASP A 4 4.07 -18.41 -4.68
CA ASP A 4 3.27 -18.94 -3.57
C ASP A 4 3.44 -18.08 -2.32
N PHE A 5 2.38 -17.33 -1.98
CA PHE A 5 2.36 -16.43 -0.83
C PHE A 5 2.43 -17.16 0.51
N ASN A 6 2.24 -18.49 0.57
CA ASN A 6 2.49 -19.25 1.80
C ASN A 6 3.98 -19.33 2.14
N ASN A 7 4.84 -19.34 1.12
CA ASN A 7 6.27 -19.52 1.29
C ASN A 7 7.03 -18.19 1.24
N ASN A 8 6.71 -17.34 0.27
CA ASN A 8 7.46 -16.12 -0.01
C ASN A 8 6.52 -14.93 -0.24
N PRO A 9 6.81 -13.75 0.34
CA PRO A 9 6.07 -12.54 0.03
C PRO A 9 6.34 -12.08 -1.41
N PHE A 10 5.46 -11.23 -1.94
CA PHE A 10 5.74 -10.51 -3.18
C PHE A 10 6.53 -9.22 -2.91
N ILE A 11 6.24 -8.59 -1.77
CA ILE A 11 6.80 -7.31 -1.38
C ILE A 11 7.14 -7.30 0.11
N VAL A 12 8.29 -6.73 0.41
CA VAL A 12 8.79 -6.49 1.76
C VAL A 12 8.97 -4.98 1.92
N ILE A 13 8.31 -4.41 2.92
CA ILE A 13 8.48 -3.01 3.28
C ILE A 13 9.38 -2.95 4.51
N TRP A 14 10.44 -2.16 4.45
CA TRP A 14 11.29 -1.89 5.59
C TRP A 14 11.27 -0.41 5.93
N GLU A 15 10.72 -0.10 7.11
CA GLU A 15 10.81 1.23 7.72
C GLU A 15 12.23 1.41 8.28
N LEU A 16 13.08 2.17 7.60
CA LEU A 16 14.49 2.31 7.99
C LEU A 16 14.69 3.13 9.27
N THR A 17 13.78 4.06 9.53
CA THR A 17 13.80 5.01 10.64
C THR A 17 12.38 5.54 10.90
N ARG A 18 12.10 6.04 12.11
CA ARG A 18 10.90 6.86 12.39
C ARG A 18 11.18 8.36 12.36
N ALA A 19 12.42 8.78 12.08
CA ALA A 19 12.78 10.17 11.91
C ALA A 19 12.09 10.78 10.66
N CYS A 20 11.53 11.98 10.75
CA CYS A 20 10.93 12.73 9.67
C CYS A 20 10.85 14.23 10.02
N GLN A 21 11.01 15.09 9.03
CA GLN A 21 10.84 16.54 9.18
C GLN A 21 9.37 16.99 8.98
N LEU A 22 8.47 16.08 8.61
CA LEU A 22 7.04 16.35 8.45
C LEU A 22 6.22 15.83 9.65
N LYS A 23 5.03 16.40 9.85
CA LYS A 23 4.11 16.04 10.95
C LYS A 23 2.69 15.71 10.48
N CYS A 24 2.59 14.92 9.40
CA CYS A 24 1.32 14.59 8.73
C CYS A 24 0.22 14.12 9.70
N LEU A 25 -1.01 14.61 9.48
CA LEU A 25 -2.17 14.29 10.31
C LEU A 25 -2.54 12.81 10.24
N HIS A 26 -2.25 12.15 9.13
CA HIS A 26 -2.56 10.73 8.88
C HIS A 26 -1.36 9.78 9.04
N CYS A 27 -0.25 10.25 9.64
CA CYS A 27 0.98 9.48 9.69
C CYS A 27 0.85 8.21 10.54
N ARG A 28 0.79 7.06 9.88
CA ARG A 28 0.87 5.72 10.47
C ARG A 28 2.09 5.54 11.37
N ALA A 29 3.26 6.01 10.93
CA ALA A 29 4.51 5.83 11.65
C ALA A 29 4.59 6.70 12.91
N GLU A 30 3.67 7.65 13.10
CA GLU A 30 3.75 8.70 14.12
C GLU A 30 5.17 9.27 14.20
N ALA A 31 5.70 9.61 13.02
CA ALA A 31 7.10 9.95 12.84
C ALA A 31 7.51 11.07 13.80
N GLN A 32 8.73 10.96 14.30
CA GLN A 32 9.39 11.87 15.23
C GLN A 32 10.50 12.61 14.50
N TYR A 33 11.01 13.70 15.06
CA TYR A 33 12.09 14.44 14.40
C TYR A 33 13.43 13.69 14.46
N HIS A 34 13.70 12.99 15.55
CA HIS A 34 14.96 12.30 15.80
C HIS A 34 14.86 10.79 15.52
N ARG A 35 16.02 10.21 15.15
CA ARG A 35 16.18 8.77 14.95
C ARG A 35 15.98 8.02 16.25
N HIS A 36 15.46 6.80 16.14
CA HIS A 36 15.29 5.93 17.30
C HIS A 36 16.64 5.25 17.63
N PRO A 37 17.07 5.18 18.90
CA PRO A 37 18.39 4.67 19.25
C PRO A 37 18.57 3.17 18.97
N LEU A 38 17.46 2.41 18.88
CA LEU A 38 17.47 0.97 18.61
C LEU A 38 17.26 0.60 17.13
N GLU A 39 17.38 1.58 16.23
CA GLU A 39 17.35 1.32 14.79
C GLU A 39 18.30 0.18 14.40
N LEU A 40 17.90 -0.66 13.44
CA LEU A 40 18.76 -1.72 12.92
C LEU A 40 20.06 -1.11 12.42
N THR A 41 21.18 -1.67 12.87
CA THR A 41 22.51 -1.28 12.39
C THR A 41 22.70 -1.62 10.91
N PHE A 42 23.76 -1.10 10.29
CA PHE A 42 24.10 -1.46 8.91
C PHE A 42 24.29 -2.98 8.73
N GLU A 43 24.99 -3.63 9.66
CA GLU A 43 25.24 -5.08 9.63
C GLU A 43 23.94 -5.90 9.78
N GLU A 44 23.05 -5.49 10.69
CA GLU A 44 21.73 -6.11 10.82
C GLU A 44 20.89 -5.90 9.55
N GLY A 45 21.01 -4.73 8.92
CA GLY A 45 20.38 -4.41 7.65
C GLY A 45 20.84 -5.31 6.51
N LYS A 46 22.15 -5.57 6.39
CA LYS A 46 22.70 -6.51 5.39
C LYS A 46 22.15 -7.92 5.59
N LYS A 47 22.13 -8.40 6.84
CA LYS A 47 21.56 -9.72 7.17
C LYS A 47 20.08 -9.80 6.79
N LEU A 48 19.30 -8.76 7.07
CA LEU A 48 17.89 -8.69 6.65
C LEU A 48 17.75 -8.73 5.12
N ILE A 49 18.62 -8.03 4.39
CA ILE A 49 18.64 -8.06 2.92
C ILE A 49 18.98 -9.47 2.39
N ASP A 50 19.91 -10.17 3.04
CA ASP A 50 20.25 -11.55 2.69
C ASP A 50 19.04 -12.48 2.91
N ASP A 51 18.39 -12.41 4.08
CA ASP A 51 17.13 -13.15 4.37
C ASP A 51 16.06 -12.87 3.30
N ILE A 52 15.89 -11.60 2.89
CA ILE A 52 14.94 -11.20 1.86
C ILE A 52 15.30 -11.83 0.52
N TYR A 53 16.57 -11.79 0.11
CA TYR A 53 17.02 -12.36 -1.16
C TYR A 53 16.74 -13.87 -1.23
N GLU A 54 16.95 -14.61 -0.14
CA GLU A 54 16.68 -16.05 -0.04
C GLU A 54 15.19 -16.41 -0.16
N MET A 55 14.29 -15.46 0.13
CA MET A 55 12.83 -15.64 0.02
C MET A 55 12.32 -15.40 -1.41
N GLU A 56 13.01 -15.95 -2.42
CA GLU A 56 12.74 -15.75 -3.85
C GLU A 56 12.77 -14.27 -4.31
N ASN A 57 13.63 -13.47 -3.68
CA ASN A 57 13.94 -12.10 -4.07
C ASN A 57 12.69 -11.21 -4.32
N PRO A 58 11.86 -11.00 -3.28
CA PRO A 58 10.71 -10.12 -3.36
C PRO A 58 11.15 -8.66 -3.54
N MET A 59 10.23 -7.81 -3.96
CA MET A 59 10.51 -6.37 -4.04
C MET A 59 10.76 -5.81 -2.64
N LEU A 60 11.86 -5.09 -2.44
CA LEU A 60 12.16 -4.38 -1.21
C LEU A 60 11.82 -2.90 -1.36
N VAL A 61 11.01 -2.36 -0.46
CA VAL A 61 10.70 -0.93 -0.44
C VAL A 61 11.17 -0.32 0.87
N PHE A 62 12.09 0.64 0.74
CA PHE A 62 12.50 1.48 1.85
C PHE A 62 11.49 2.58 2.11
N THR A 63 11.06 2.64 3.36
CA THR A 63 10.20 3.68 3.89
C THR A 63 10.79 4.19 5.21
N GLY A 64 9.98 4.90 5.98
CA GLY A 64 10.38 5.44 7.27
C GLY A 64 9.25 6.25 7.90
N GLY A 65 9.64 7.17 8.77
CA GLY A 65 9.13 8.52 8.71
C GLY A 65 9.60 9.19 7.41
N ASP A 66 10.92 9.32 7.24
CA ASP A 66 11.59 9.69 6.00
C ASP A 66 12.93 8.92 5.89
N PRO A 67 13.10 7.98 4.94
CA PRO A 67 14.35 7.24 4.76
C PRO A 67 15.58 8.13 4.55
N LEU A 68 15.43 9.35 4.02
CA LEU A 68 16.55 10.29 3.87
C LEU A 68 17.07 10.86 5.19
N MET A 69 16.36 10.64 6.30
CA MET A 69 16.84 11.00 7.65
C MET A 69 17.88 10.01 8.18
N ARG A 70 18.13 8.91 7.46
CA ARG A 70 19.13 7.90 7.83
C ARG A 70 20.42 8.10 7.01
N PRO A 71 21.58 8.41 7.64
CA PRO A 71 22.81 8.75 6.91
C PRO A 71 23.34 7.67 5.97
N ASP A 72 23.22 6.40 6.36
CA ASP A 72 23.70 5.20 5.64
C ASP A 72 22.66 4.63 4.65
N VAL A 73 21.58 5.35 4.33
CA VAL A 73 20.49 4.83 3.50
C VAL A 73 20.94 4.40 2.11
N TYR A 74 21.86 5.14 1.50
CA TYR A 74 22.40 4.80 0.18
C TYR A 74 23.35 3.61 0.22
N ASP A 75 24.09 3.41 1.31
CA ASP A 75 24.99 2.26 1.47
C ASP A 75 24.18 0.98 1.65
N ILE A 76 23.06 1.04 2.39
CA ILE A 76 22.10 -0.06 2.54
C ILE A 76 21.47 -0.40 1.19
N ALA A 77 21.05 0.63 0.43
CA ALA A 77 20.49 0.45 -0.90
C ALA A 77 21.50 -0.16 -1.87
N GLU A 78 22.75 0.30 -1.85
CA GLU A 78 23.82 -0.23 -2.68
C GLU A 78 24.08 -1.71 -2.39
N TYR A 79 24.12 -2.12 -1.12
CA TYR A 79 24.24 -3.53 -0.76
C TYR A 79 23.11 -4.38 -1.33
N ALA A 80 21.86 -3.94 -1.17
CA ALA A 80 20.68 -4.63 -1.70
C ALA A 80 20.72 -4.76 -3.23
N VAL A 81 21.04 -3.68 -3.95
CA VAL A 81 21.13 -3.71 -5.41
C VAL A 81 22.26 -4.63 -5.88
N LYS A 82 23.45 -4.56 -5.27
CA LYS A 82 24.59 -5.45 -5.59
C LYS A 82 24.25 -6.93 -5.34
N LYS A 83 23.44 -7.23 -4.33
CA LYS A 83 22.93 -8.59 -4.07
C LYS A 83 21.94 -9.07 -5.15
N GLY A 84 21.36 -8.16 -5.93
CA GLY A 84 20.35 -8.45 -6.94
C GLY A 84 18.91 -8.20 -6.45
N VAL A 85 18.73 -7.56 -5.29
CA VAL A 85 17.40 -7.18 -4.79
C VAL A 85 16.87 -5.96 -5.53
N ARG A 86 15.60 -6.01 -5.93
CA ARG A 86 14.94 -4.85 -6.54
C ARG A 86 14.47 -3.90 -5.44
N VAL A 87 15.06 -2.70 -5.41
CA VAL A 87 14.81 -1.72 -4.35
C VAL A 87 14.04 -0.51 -4.89
N SER A 88 13.03 -0.08 -4.15
CA SER A 88 12.35 1.21 -4.34
C SER A 88 12.36 1.99 -3.02
N MET A 89 12.22 3.31 -3.09
CA MET A 89 12.20 4.18 -1.92
C MET A 89 11.02 5.16 -1.98
N THR A 90 10.43 5.45 -0.82
CA THR A 90 9.35 6.45 -0.66
C THR A 90 9.74 7.46 0.43
N PRO A 91 10.50 8.52 0.10
CA PRO A 91 10.84 9.57 1.05
C PRO A 91 9.74 10.61 1.21
N SER A 92 9.89 11.40 2.27
CA SER A 92 9.05 12.57 2.48
C SER A 92 9.54 13.74 1.63
N ALA A 93 8.64 14.60 1.17
CA ALA A 93 9.03 15.83 0.49
C ALA A 93 9.58 16.83 1.53
N THR A 94 10.89 16.82 1.71
CA THR A 94 11.63 17.62 2.69
C THR A 94 12.81 18.33 2.01
N PRO A 95 13.45 19.32 2.66
CA PRO A 95 14.68 19.93 2.13
C PRO A 95 15.83 18.94 1.84
N ASN A 96 15.78 17.72 2.39
CA ASN A 96 16.76 16.66 2.10
C ASN A 96 16.61 16.09 0.68
N VAL A 97 15.50 16.36 0.00
CA VAL A 97 15.25 15.94 -1.39
C VAL A 97 15.89 16.94 -2.36
N THR A 98 17.21 16.87 -2.48
CA THR A 98 17.96 17.65 -3.47
C THR A 98 18.12 16.89 -4.79
N LYS A 99 18.52 17.60 -5.85
CA LYS A 99 18.82 16.97 -7.14
C LYS A 99 19.96 15.95 -7.01
N GLU A 100 20.96 16.24 -6.19
CA GLU A 100 22.09 15.36 -5.89
C GLU A 100 21.65 14.10 -5.16
N ALA A 101 20.73 14.21 -4.20
CA ALA A 101 20.13 13.06 -3.52
C ALA A 101 19.41 12.12 -4.50
N ILE A 102 18.64 12.71 -5.44
CA ILE A 102 17.94 11.96 -6.48
C ILE A 102 18.92 11.31 -7.48
N GLN A 103 19.96 12.04 -7.87
CA GLN A 103 21.02 11.52 -8.73
C GLN A 103 21.76 10.34 -8.07
N LYS A 104 22.09 10.46 -6.77
CA LYS A 104 22.72 9.37 -6.00
C LYS A 104 21.83 8.13 -5.93
N ALA A 105 20.52 8.28 -5.71
CA ALA A 105 19.59 7.16 -5.75
C ALA A 105 19.57 6.43 -7.10
N LYS A 106 19.63 7.19 -8.19
CA LYS A 106 19.68 6.65 -9.55
C LYS A 106 20.97 5.87 -9.79
N GLU A 107 22.11 6.41 -9.36
CA GLU A 107 23.43 5.75 -9.46
C GLU A 107 23.50 4.46 -8.66
N VAL A 108 22.89 4.42 -7.48
CA VAL A 108 22.76 3.21 -6.66
C VAL A 108 21.90 2.13 -7.35
N GLY A 109 21.03 2.52 -8.29
CA GLY A 109 20.15 1.59 -9.00
C GLY A 109 18.76 1.43 -8.39
N LEU A 110 18.26 2.45 -7.67
CA LEU A 110 16.88 2.45 -7.18
C LEU A 110 15.89 2.45 -8.35
N ALA A 111 14.96 1.48 -8.34
CA ALA A 111 14.05 1.22 -9.45
C ALA A 111 12.95 2.28 -9.60
N ARG A 112 12.52 2.89 -8.48
CA ARG A 112 11.45 3.89 -8.48
C ARG A 112 11.50 4.76 -7.23
N TRP A 113 11.16 6.02 -7.40
CA TRP A 113 11.01 7.01 -6.34
C TRP A 113 9.55 7.49 -6.30
N ALA A 114 8.88 7.32 -5.15
CA ALA A 114 7.49 7.72 -4.99
C ALA A 114 7.36 8.93 -4.06
N PHE A 115 6.55 9.91 -4.46
CA PHE A 115 6.17 11.05 -3.64
C PHE A 115 4.71 11.00 -3.25
N SER A 116 4.36 11.93 -2.38
CA SER A 116 3.11 11.99 -1.68
C SER A 116 2.44 13.30 -2.02
N LEU A 117 1.25 13.27 -2.60
CA LEU A 117 0.47 14.45 -2.94
C LEU A 117 -0.99 14.16 -2.60
N ASP A 118 -1.59 14.97 -1.74
CA ASP A 118 -2.90 14.69 -1.14
C ASP A 118 -3.96 15.74 -1.47
N GLY A 119 -3.62 16.75 -2.25
CA GLY A 119 -4.55 17.77 -2.71
C GLY A 119 -3.99 18.43 -3.97
N PRO A 120 -4.86 18.95 -4.83
CA PRO A 120 -4.44 19.64 -6.06
C PRO A 120 -3.83 21.03 -5.78
N THR A 121 -3.94 21.54 -4.55
CA THR A 121 -3.44 22.84 -4.13
C THR A 121 -2.57 22.74 -2.89
N ALA A 122 -1.73 23.76 -2.66
CA ALA A 122 -0.91 23.87 -1.46
C ALA A 122 -1.74 23.87 -0.18
N GLU A 123 -2.87 24.60 -0.16
CA GLU A 123 -3.76 24.67 1.01
C GLU A 123 -4.21 23.29 1.49
N ILE A 124 -4.77 22.47 0.58
CA ILE A 124 -5.31 21.15 0.93
C ILE A 124 -4.19 20.19 1.30
N HIS A 125 -3.11 20.17 0.50
CA HIS A 125 -2.00 19.26 0.71
C HIS A 125 -1.23 19.57 2.00
N ASP A 126 -0.84 20.82 2.21
CA ASP A 126 -0.05 21.25 3.35
C ASP A 126 -0.83 21.10 4.66
N HIS A 127 -2.15 21.38 4.63
CA HIS A 127 -3.03 21.11 5.77
C HIS A 127 -2.96 19.64 6.19
N PHE A 128 -3.15 18.72 5.25
CA PHE A 128 -3.19 17.29 5.58
C PHE A 128 -1.82 16.70 5.91
N ARG A 129 -0.75 17.27 5.33
CA ARG A 129 0.65 16.98 5.67
C ARG A 129 1.12 17.68 6.94
N GLY A 130 0.34 18.61 7.47
CA GLY A 130 0.62 19.33 8.71
C GLY A 130 1.86 20.24 8.63
N THR A 131 2.37 20.52 7.43
CA THR A 131 3.61 21.26 7.21
C THR A 131 3.45 22.17 5.99
N GLU A 132 3.48 23.49 6.23
CA GLU A 132 3.44 24.49 5.18
C GLU A 132 4.65 24.38 4.23
N GLY A 133 4.42 24.57 2.94
CA GLY A 133 5.42 24.48 1.88
C GLY A 133 5.69 23.05 1.39
N SER A 134 5.06 22.02 1.98
CA SER A 134 5.25 20.62 1.58
C SER A 134 4.81 20.34 0.14
N PHE A 135 3.80 21.06 -0.35
CA PHE A 135 3.33 21.00 -1.72
C PHE A 135 4.41 21.49 -2.68
N GLN A 136 4.98 22.66 -2.40
CA GLN A 136 6.03 23.24 -3.23
C GLN A 136 7.29 22.37 -3.24
N LEU A 137 7.66 21.80 -2.09
CA LEU A 137 8.76 20.82 -2.01
C LEU A 137 8.48 19.58 -2.87
N THR A 138 7.24 19.08 -2.86
CA THR A 138 6.83 17.95 -3.70
C THR A 138 6.93 18.28 -5.19
N MET A 139 6.42 19.45 -5.60
CA MET A 139 6.49 19.91 -7.00
C MET A 139 7.94 20.10 -7.47
N ASN A 140 8.80 20.66 -6.62
CA ASN A 140 10.22 20.79 -6.92
C ASN A 140 10.90 19.42 -7.09
N ALA A 141 10.56 18.46 -6.24
CA ALA A 141 11.09 17.11 -6.33
C ALA A 141 10.65 16.38 -7.61
N ILE A 142 9.40 16.55 -8.02
CA ILE A 142 8.88 16.04 -9.30
C ILE A 142 9.65 16.65 -10.48
N ARG A 143 9.90 17.96 -10.47
CA ARG A 143 10.73 18.61 -11.50
C ARG A 143 12.12 17.98 -11.62
N TYR A 144 12.78 17.67 -10.50
CA TYR A 144 14.07 16.97 -10.52
C TYR A 144 13.96 15.56 -11.12
N LEU A 145 12.88 14.81 -10.82
CA LEU A 145 12.65 13.49 -11.42
C LEU A 145 12.51 13.55 -12.94
N HIS A 146 11.81 14.56 -13.49
CA HIS A 146 11.72 14.78 -14.93
C HIS A 146 13.09 15.07 -15.56
N GLU A 147 13.86 15.99 -14.98
CA GLU A 147 15.22 16.33 -15.46
C GLU A 147 16.13 15.10 -15.51
N LEU A 148 15.98 14.20 -14.55
CA LEU A 148 16.77 12.97 -14.42
C LEU A 148 16.15 11.77 -15.15
N LYS A 149 15.00 11.94 -15.81
CA LYS A 149 14.24 10.91 -16.53
C LYS A 149 13.91 9.69 -15.67
N ILE A 150 13.47 9.93 -14.43
CA ILE A 150 13.06 8.89 -13.48
C ILE A 150 11.53 8.79 -13.48
N PRO A 151 10.94 7.59 -13.62
CA PRO A 151 9.48 7.41 -13.56
C PRO A 151 8.88 7.86 -12.22
N ILE A 152 7.80 8.64 -12.31
CA ILE A 152 7.16 9.25 -11.14
C ILE A 152 5.99 8.39 -10.67
N GLN A 153 5.95 8.09 -9.36
CA GLN A 153 4.77 7.56 -8.70
C GLN A 153 4.27 8.56 -7.65
N ILE A 154 2.97 8.84 -7.69
CA ILE A 154 2.31 9.68 -6.68
C ILE A 154 1.42 8.80 -5.79
N ASN A 155 1.51 9.05 -4.49
CA ASN A 155 0.68 8.43 -3.47
C ASN A 155 -0.26 9.48 -2.88
N THR A 156 -1.56 9.18 -2.84
CA THR A 156 -2.59 10.06 -2.27
C THR A 156 -3.39 9.31 -1.23
N VAL A 157 -3.55 9.87 -0.03
CA VAL A 157 -4.42 9.31 1.01
C VAL A 157 -5.79 9.98 0.93
N VAL A 158 -6.83 9.19 0.64
CA VAL A 158 -8.22 9.67 0.58
C VAL A 158 -8.78 9.84 1.98
N SER A 159 -9.33 11.02 2.24
CA SER A 159 -9.90 11.45 3.52
C SER A 159 -11.04 12.44 3.30
N ASN A 160 -11.72 12.85 4.38
CA ASN A 160 -12.74 13.90 4.32
C ASN A 160 -12.17 15.27 3.91
N TYR A 161 -10.84 15.46 3.94
CA TYR A 161 -10.21 16.71 3.51
C TYR A 161 -10.10 16.86 2.00
N ASN A 162 -10.11 15.75 1.25
CA ASN A 162 -9.78 15.77 -0.18
C ASN A 162 -10.68 14.94 -1.10
N VAL A 163 -11.68 14.24 -0.54
CA VAL A 163 -12.55 13.35 -1.34
C VAL A 163 -13.32 14.11 -2.43
N ASP A 164 -13.70 15.36 -2.17
CA ASP A 164 -14.49 16.17 -3.10
C ASP A 164 -13.66 16.78 -4.24
N VAL A 165 -12.32 16.77 -4.11
CA VAL A 165 -11.37 17.32 -5.11
C VAL A 165 -10.58 16.23 -5.83
N LEU A 166 -11.02 14.96 -5.76
CA LEU A 166 -10.32 13.85 -6.41
C LEU A 166 -10.33 13.94 -7.94
N GLU A 167 -11.31 14.60 -8.55
CA GLU A 167 -11.35 14.83 -10.00
C GLU A 167 -10.27 15.83 -10.43
N GLU A 168 -10.13 16.95 -9.72
CA GLU A 168 -9.05 17.92 -9.93
C GLU A 168 -7.68 17.29 -9.67
N MET A 169 -7.60 16.43 -8.66
CA MET A 169 -6.40 15.66 -8.38
C MET A 169 -6.03 14.76 -9.57
N ALA A 170 -6.99 14.09 -10.21
CA ALA A 170 -6.72 13.25 -11.38
C ALA A 170 -6.17 14.05 -12.56
N VAL A 171 -6.65 15.28 -12.78
CA VAL A 171 -6.12 16.20 -13.80
C VAL A 171 -4.67 16.55 -13.49
N LEU A 172 -4.36 16.95 -12.25
CA LEU A 172 -2.99 17.26 -11.84
C LEU A 172 -2.05 16.04 -12.01
N ILE A 173 -2.51 14.83 -11.66
CA ILE A 173 -1.70 13.62 -11.85
C ILE A 173 -1.36 13.37 -13.33
N GLU A 174 -2.30 13.67 -14.24
CA GLU A 174 -2.06 13.57 -15.69
C GLU A 174 -1.04 14.60 -16.17
N GLU A 175 -1.16 15.86 -15.72
CA GLU A 175 -0.24 16.95 -16.04
C GLU A 175 1.19 16.68 -15.53
N LEU A 176 1.33 15.97 -14.42
CA LEU A 176 2.62 15.55 -13.85
C LEU A 176 3.26 14.38 -14.59
N GLU A 177 2.63 13.85 -15.65
CA GLU A 177 3.07 12.68 -16.42
C GLU A 177 3.45 11.47 -15.53
N CYS A 178 2.66 11.27 -14.48
CA CYS A 178 2.89 10.18 -13.53
C CYS A 178 2.70 8.83 -14.21
N VAL A 179 3.56 7.83 -13.93
CA VAL A 179 3.35 6.47 -14.47
C VAL A 179 2.35 5.67 -13.63
N LEU A 180 2.23 5.99 -12.34
CA LEU A 180 1.39 5.26 -11.38
C LEU A 180 0.85 6.16 -10.28
N TRP A 181 -0.47 6.27 -10.21
CA TRP A 181 -1.17 6.88 -9.08
C TRP A 181 -1.63 5.80 -8.09
N SER A 182 -1.10 5.88 -6.87
CA SER A 182 -1.46 4.98 -5.78
C SER A 182 -2.38 5.67 -4.80
N ILE A 183 -3.61 5.16 -4.69
CA ILE A 183 -4.66 5.76 -3.87
C ILE A 183 -4.83 4.93 -2.59
N PHE A 184 -4.47 5.53 -1.47
CA PHE A 184 -4.53 4.95 -0.14
C PHE A 184 -5.85 5.31 0.50
N PHE A 185 -6.57 4.32 1.02
CA PHE A 185 -7.78 4.57 1.82
C PHE A 185 -7.38 4.65 3.28
N LEU A 186 -7.53 5.82 3.90
CA LEU A 186 -7.08 6.08 5.27
C LEU A 186 -7.51 4.98 6.24
N VAL A 187 -6.57 4.39 6.99
CA VAL A 187 -6.84 3.48 8.12
C VAL A 187 -6.55 4.27 9.39
N PRO A 188 -7.39 4.19 10.45
CA PRO A 188 -7.21 4.98 11.65
C PRO A 188 -6.14 4.35 12.54
N THR A 189 -4.87 4.59 12.18
CA THR A 189 -3.70 4.08 12.87
C THR A 189 -2.63 5.17 12.93
N GLY A 190 -1.80 5.12 13.99
CA GLY A 190 -0.89 6.20 14.33
C GLY A 190 -1.66 7.51 14.53
N ARG A 191 -1.28 8.56 13.81
CA ARG A 191 -1.98 9.85 13.87
C ARG A 191 -3.33 9.88 13.14
N GLY A 192 -3.57 8.95 12.21
CA GLY A 192 -4.83 8.89 11.45
C GLY A 192 -6.03 8.58 12.33
N LYS A 193 -7.12 9.32 12.17
CA LYS A 193 -8.33 9.19 13.01
C LYS A 193 -9.53 8.75 12.22
N GLU A 194 -10.47 8.08 12.88
CA GLU A 194 -11.72 7.62 12.28
C GLU A 194 -12.53 8.78 11.67
N LYS A 195 -12.61 9.91 12.36
CA LYS A 195 -13.34 11.11 11.90
C LYS A 195 -12.82 11.68 10.58
N ASP A 196 -11.57 11.38 10.21
CA ASP A 196 -10.96 11.87 8.98
C ASP A 196 -11.22 10.92 7.80
N MET A 197 -11.79 9.73 8.06
CA MET A 197 -12.11 8.76 7.02
C MET A 197 -13.40 9.10 6.29
N ILE A 198 -13.42 8.80 5.00
CA ILE A 198 -14.64 8.80 4.20
C ILE A 198 -15.56 7.64 4.59
N SER A 199 -16.87 7.84 4.47
CA SER A 199 -17.89 6.83 4.79
C SER A 199 -17.80 5.56 3.93
N PRO A 200 -18.45 4.45 4.34
CA PRO A 200 -18.55 3.24 3.51
C PRO A 200 -19.19 3.50 2.13
N ALA A 201 -20.18 4.40 2.06
CA ALA A 201 -20.82 4.77 0.80
C ALA A 201 -19.87 5.57 -0.10
N GLN A 202 -19.09 6.51 0.47
CA GLN A 202 -18.06 7.23 -0.27
C GLN A 202 -16.97 6.29 -0.79
N HIS A 203 -16.54 5.29 -0.01
CA HIS A 203 -15.61 4.27 -0.50
C HIS A 203 -16.13 3.62 -1.79
N GLU A 204 -17.39 3.17 -1.78
CA GLU A 204 -18.03 2.57 -2.96
C GLU A 204 -18.05 3.53 -4.15
N ARG A 205 -18.45 4.79 -3.93
CA ARG A 205 -18.47 5.82 -4.98
C ARG A 205 -17.08 6.03 -5.59
N VAL A 206 -16.06 6.18 -4.76
CA VAL A 206 -14.67 6.34 -5.22
C VAL A 206 -14.23 5.12 -6.01
N PHE A 207 -14.53 3.90 -5.59
CA PHE A 207 -14.15 2.71 -6.36
C PHE A 207 -14.79 2.64 -7.75
N HIS A 208 -16.07 3.01 -7.88
CA HIS A 208 -16.74 3.08 -9.18
C HIS A 208 -16.14 4.19 -10.05
N TRP A 209 -15.89 5.36 -9.47
CA TRP A 209 -15.22 6.46 -10.15
C TRP A 209 -13.82 6.07 -10.65
N LEU A 210 -13.00 5.43 -9.80
CA LEU A 210 -11.67 4.93 -10.17
C LEU A 210 -11.71 3.90 -11.30
N TYR A 211 -12.74 3.06 -11.34
CA TYR A 211 -12.91 2.12 -12.46
C TYR A 211 -13.14 2.87 -13.78
N GLN A 212 -14.00 3.91 -13.76
CA GLN A 212 -14.27 4.73 -14.95
C GLN A 212 -13.06 5.59 -15.35
N LEU A 213 -12.36 6.16 -14.37
CA LEU A 213 -11.17 6.97 -14.61
C LEU A 213 -10.07 6.13 -15.26
N ASN A 214 -9.82 4.91 -14.76
CA ASN A 214 -8.79 4.01 -15.29
C ASN A 214 -8.97 3.67 -16.79
N LYS A 215 -10.18 3.82 -17.34
CA LYS A 215 -10.46 3.61 -18.76
C LYS A 215 -10.07 4.79 -19.65
N LYS A 216 -9.82 5.96 -19.05
CA LYS A 216 -9.62 7.24 -19.75
C LYS A 216 -8.19 7.77 -19.64
N VAL A 217 -7.54 7.53 -18.50
CA VAL A 217 -6.21 8.08 -18.21
C VAL A 217 -5.08 7.25 -18.82
N SER A 218 -3.95 7.90 -19.07
CA SER A 218 -2.72 7.29 -19.61
C SER A 218 -1.86 6.58 -18.57
N PHE A 219 -2.09 6.86 -17.29
CA PHE A 219 -1.35 6.33 -16.15
C PHE A 219 -2.07 5.19 -15.44
N ASP A 220 -1.32 4.40 -14.69
CA ASP A 220 -1.92 3.32 -13.92
C ASP A 220 -2.51 3.79 -12.59
N ILE A 221 -3.58 3.11 -12.16
CA ILE A 221 -4.20 3.33 -10.85
C ILE A 221 -4.10 2.05 -10.04
N LYS A 222 -3.62 2.19 -8.80
CA LYS A 222 -3.70 1.13 -7.78
C LYS A 222 -4.27 1.66 -6.47
N THR A 223 -4.80 0.76 -5.67
CA THR A 223 -5.33 1.08 -4.34
C THR A 223 -4.55 0.41 -3.23
N THR A 224 -4.30 1.10 -2.13
CA THR A 224 -3.75 0.56 -0.86
C THR A 224 -4.80 0.67 0.24
N ALA A 225 -4.98 -0.38 1.04
CA ALA A 225 -6.07 -0.50 2.03
C ALA A 225 -7.49 -0.31 1.46
N GLY A 226 -7.63 -0.46 0.13
CA GLY A 226 -8.86 -0.34 -0.65
C GLY A 226 -9.22 -1.63 -1.39
N GLN A 227 -9.06 -2.78 -0.74
CA GLN A 227 -9.19 -4.12 -1.35
C GLN A 227 -10.53 -4.33 -2.11
N HIS A 228 -11.59 -3.65 -1.68
CA HIS A 228 -12.89 -3.63 -2.34
C HIS A 228 -12.85 -3.22 -3.81
N TYR A 229 -11.90 -2.38 -4.20
CA TYR A 229 -11.76 -1.93 -5.57
C TYR A 229 -11.69 -3.12 -6.53
N ARG A 230 -11.01 -4.20 -6.13
CA ARG A 230 -10.91 -5.43 -6.92
C ARG A 230 -12.28 -6.07 -7.16
N ARG A 231 -13.14 -6.11 -6.13
CA ARG A 231 -14.55 -6.55 -6.29
C ARG A 231 -15.28 -5.63 -7.28
N VAL A 232 -15.17 -4.32 -7.10
CA VAL A 232 -15.89 -3.34 -7.93
C VAL A 232 -15.49 -3.49 -9.40
N VAL A 233 -14.19 -3.61 -9.70
CA VAL A 233 -13.70 -3.88 -11.07
C VAL A 233 -14.34 -5.13 -11.68
N ILE A 234 -14.40 -6.23 -10.92
CA ILE A 234 -15.03 -7.47 -11.40
C ILE A 234 -16.53 -7.24 -11.67
N GLN A 235 -17.23 -6.58 -10.76
CA GLN A 235 -18.66 -6.31 -10.91
C GLN A 235 -18.96 -5.43 -12.11
N GLU A 236 -18.17 -4.38 -12.37
CA GLU A 236 -18.34 -3.50 -13.52
C GLU A 236 -18.06 -4.25 -14.84
N LYS A 237 -16.97 -5.02 -14.94
CA LYS A 237 -16.70 -5.85 -16.12
C LYS A 237 -17.80 -6.87 -16.40
N MET A 238 -18.37 -7.47 -15.35
CA MET A 238 -19.50 -8.40 -15.51
C MET A 238 -20.75 -7.69 -16.07
N LYS A 239 -21.02 -6.45 -15.67
CA LYS A 239 -22.11 -5.63 -16.23
C LYS A 239 -21.86 -5.28 -17.70
N GLU A 240 -20.64 -4.86 -18.04
CA GLU A 240 -20.27 -4.48 -19.42
C GLU A 240 -20.34 -5.67 -20.39
N HIS A 241 -19.88 -6.85 -19.97
CA HIS A 241 -19.78 -8.01 -20.85
C HIS A 241 -21.03 -8.92 -20.88
N LYS A 242 -22.10 -8.60 -20.12
CA LYS A 242 -23.34 -9.41 -19.98
C LYS A 242 -23.08 -10.92 -19.78
N LYS A 243 -21.94 -11.31 -19.20
CA LYS A 243 -21.56 -12.70 -18.97
C LYS A 243 -21.43 -12.95 -17.48
N GLU A 244 -22.17 -13.93 -16.98
CA GLU A 244 -21.89 -14.53 -15.69
C GLU A 244 -20.71 -15.50 -15.85
N LYS A 245 -19.51 -15.08 -15.47
CA LYS A 245 -18.45 -16.06 -15.22
C LYS A 245 -18.82 -16.87 -13.99
N GLN A 246 -18.79 -18.20 -14.11
CA GLN A 246 -19.02 -19.09 -12.96
C GLN A 246 -17.87 -19.03 -11.93
N VAL A 247 -16.65 -18.68 -12.37
CA VAL A 247 -15.44 -18.63 -11.54
C VAL A 247 -14.85 -17.22 -11.56
N ILE A 248 -14.64 -16.64 -10.38
CA ILE A 248 -13.99 -15.33 -10.18
C ILE A 248 -12.50 -15.58 -9.96
N GLN A 249 -11.64 -14.94 -10.76
CA GLN A 249 -10.19 -15.05 -10.65
C GLN A 249 -9.55 -13.67 -10.51
N TYR A 250 -8.32 -13.62 -9.98
CA TYR A 250 -7.61 -12.35 -9.85
C TYR A 250 -7.32 -11.69 -11.21
N GLN A 251 -7.13 -12.46 -12.29
CA GLN A 251 -6.88 -11.88 -13.60
C GLN A 251 -8.07 -11.04 -14.10
N ASP A 252 -9.28 -11.29 -13.59
CA ASP A 252 -10.46 -10.47 -13.91
C ASP A 252 -10.31 -9.02 -13.42
N VAL A 253 -9.44 -8.76 -12.44
CA VAL A 253 -9.18 -7.42 -11.90
C VAL A 253 -8.14 -6.66 -12.73
N LEU A 254 -7.32 -7.35 -13.52
CA LEU A 254 -6.24 -6.71 -14.27
C LEU A 254 -6.82 -5.79 -15.35
N MET A 255 -6.34 -4.56 -15.38
CA MET A 255 -6.64 -3.58 -16.41
C MET A 255 -5.45 -3.48 -17.36
N ASN A 256 -5.65 -2.96 -18.58
CA ASN A 256 -4.59 -2.77 -19.57
C ASN A 256 -3.69 -1.59 -19.17
N GLY A 257 -2.94 -1.74 -18.08
CA GLY A 257 -2.00 -0.77 -17.57
C GLY A 257 -0.61 -0.87 -18.24
N THR A 258 0.16 0.21 -18.15
CA THR A 258 1.56 0.31 -18.61
C THR A 258 2.57 -0.06 -17.52
N THR A 259 2.16 -0.20 -16.26
CA THR A 259 3.02 -0.51 -15.10
C THR A 259 3.78 -1.82 -15.32
N GLY A 260 5.09 -1.78 -15.16
CA GLY A 260 6.01 -2.88 -15.41
C GLY A 260 6.63 -2.88 -16.81
N ARG A 261 6.07 -2.14 -17.78
CA ARG A 261 6.73 -1.92 -19.09
C ARG A 261 7.81 -0.84 -19.02
N VAL A 262 7.64 0.13 -18.12
CA VAL A 262 8.53 1.30 -17.99
C VAL A 262 9.71 1.03 -17.04
N ASP A 263 9.49 0.31 -15.93
CA ASP A 263 10.48 0.13 -14.86
C ASP A 263 10.60 -1.31 -14.35
N GLY A 264 9.98 -2.28 -15.02
CA GLY A 264 10.03 -3.70 -14.63
C GLY A 264 9.28 -4.04 -13.34
N LEU A 265 8.66 -3.06 -12.66
CA LEU A 265 7.87 -3.26 -11.44
C LEU A 265 6.41 -3.56 -11.83
N GLY A 266 6.16 -4.74 -12.37
CA GLY A 266 4.82 -5.18 -12.78
C GLY A 266 3.82 -5.33 -11.61
N ARG A 267 2.55 -5.54 -11.95
CA ARG A 267 1.52 -5.89 -10.95
C ARG A 267 1.77 -7.28 -10.38
N ALA A 268 1.46 -7.46 -9.10
CA ALA A 268 1.50 -8.78 -8.47
C ALA A 268 0.62 -9.78 -9.22
N PRO A 269 1.04 -11.06 -9.34
CA PRO A 269 0.29 -12.08 -10.07
C PRO A 269 -1.01 -12.51 -9.36
N LYS A 270 -1.16 -12.15 -8.08
CA LYS A 270 -2.33 -12.39 -7.21
C LYS A 270 -2.57 -11.16 -6.34
N GLY A 271 -3.76 -11.07 -5.74
CA GLY A 271 -4.11 -9.96 -4.84
C GLY A 271 -3.25 -9.96 -3.58
N VAL A 272 -2.41 -8.94 -3.43
CA VAL A 272 -1.59 -8.73 -2.21
C VAL A 272 -2.44 -8.06 -1.13
N ASN A 273 -2.45 -8.62 0.08
CA ASN A 273 -3.16 -8.12 1.25
C ASN A 273 -2.23 -8.13 2.48
N ASP A 274 -2.67 -7.56 3.60
CA ASP A 274 -1.94 -7.61 4.87
C ASP A 274 -1.62 -9.08 5.22
N GLY A 275 -0.34 -9.43 5.34
CA GLY A 275 0.12 -10.79 5.61
C GLY A 275 0.04 -11.80 4.47
N ASN A 276 -0.53 -11.41 3.32
CA ASN A 276 -0.71 -12.28 2.16
C ASN A 276 0.03 -11.71 0.95
N GLY A 277 1.28 -12.16 0.76
CA GLY A 277 2.19 -11.60 -0.23
C GLY A 277 2.86 -10.28 0.22
N PHE A 278 2.68 -9.88 1.48
CA PHE A 278 3.18 -8.62 2.04
C PHE A 278 3.78 -8.84 3.43
N VAL A 279 4.90 -8.18 3.70
CA VAL A 279 5.51 -8.09 5.05
C VAL A 279 5.98 -6.67 5.31
N PHE A 280 5.85 -6.22 6.55
CA PHE A 280 6.43 -4.98 7.03
C PHE A 280 7.43 -5.26 8.16
N ILE A 281 8.62 -4.67 8.07
CA ILE A 281 9.64 -4.69 9.11
C ILE A 281 9.85 -3.27 9.60
N SER A 282 9.73 -3.08 10.91
CA SER A 282 9.97 -1.79 11.56
C SER A 282 11.46 -1.45 11.64
N HIS A 283 11.73 -0.20 11.95
CA HIS A 283 13.07 0.32 12.15
C HIS A 283 13.89 -0.40 13.25
N ILE A 284 13.25 -1.08 14.19
CA ILE A 284 13.91 -1.88 15.25
C ILE A 284 13.87 -3.40 15.00
N GLY A 285 13.44 -3.81 13.81
CA GLY A 285 13.41 -5.22 13.40
C GLY A 285 12.14 -5.99 13.76
N ASP A 286 11.15 -5.37 14.40
CA ASP A 286 9.85 -6.01 14.63
C ASP A 286 9.13 -6.24 13.30
N VAL A 287 8.55 -7.43 13.14
CA VAL A 287 7.85 -7.87 11.93
C VAL A 287 6.35 -7.78 12.13
N TYR A 288 5.64 -7.30 11.10
CA TYR A 288 4.20 -7.11 11.06
C TYR A 288 3.64 -7.60 9.71
N PRO A 289 2.36 -8.02 9.65
CA PRO A 289 1.73 -8.38 8.38
C PRO A 289 1.57 -7.21 7.41
N SER A 290 1.53 -5.98 7.94
CA SER A 290 1.41 -4.73 7.19
C SER A 290 1.80 -3.57 8.10
N GLY A 291 2.30 -2.47 7.54
CA GLY A 291 2.60 -1.28 8.34
C GLY A 291 1.36 -0.69 9.00
N LEU A 292 0.17 -0.92 8.42
CA LEU A 292 -1.12 -0.42 8.91
C LEU A 292 -1.83 -1.43 9.85
N LEU A 293 -1.30 -2.64 10.01
CA LEU A 293 -1.81 -3.66 10.93
C LEU A 293 -0.78 -3.88 12.06
N PRO A 294 -0.88 -3.13 13.17
CA PRO A 294 0.16 -3.08 14.21
C PRO A 294 0.12 -4.30 15.15
N ILE A 295 0.03 -5.51 14.59
CA ILE A 295 0.11 -6.77 15.32
C ILE A 295 1.49 -7.37 15.08
N ARG A 296 2.33 -7.30 16.10
CA ARG A 296 3.70 -7.82 16.05
C ARG A 296 3.68 -9.35 15.93
N THR A 297 4.48 -9.90 15.01
CA THR A 297 4.57 -11.35 14.75
C THR A 297 5.94 -11.95 15.07
N GLY A 298 6.95 -11.13 15.36
CA GLY A 298 8.31 -11.56 15.67
C GLY A 298 9.31 -10.41 15.54
N ASN A 299 10.61 -10.72 15.67
CA ASN A 299 11.70 -9.76 15.44
C ASN A 299 12.87 -10.44 14.69
N ILE A 300 13.44 -9.74 13.71
CA ILE A 300 14.52 -10.26 12.86
C ILE A 300 15.85 -10.50 13.59
N ARG A 301 16.01 -9.94 14.80
CA ARG A 301 17.17 -10.19 15.67
C ARG A 301 17.09 -11.57 16.33
N THR A 302 15.90 -12.13 16.50
CA THR A 302 15.69 -13.41 17.19
C THR A 302 15.40 -14.56 16.25
N ASN A 303 14.73 -14.29 15.12
CA ASN A 303 14.33 -15.31 14.14
C ASN A 303 14.58 -14.81 12.72
N SER A 304 14.80 -15.72 11.77
CA SER A 304 14.86 -15.33 10.35
C SER A 304 13.51 -14.80 9.88
N LEU A 305 13.53 -13.93 8.85
CA LEU A 305 12.30 -13.40 8.27
C LEU A 305 11.40 -14.54 7.72
N ALA A 306 12.02 -15.54 7.12
CA ALA A 306 11.35 -16.71 6.57
C ALA A 306 10.57 -17.49 7.63
N GLU A 307 11.18 -17.73 8.80
CA GLU A 307 10.55 -18.42 9.92
C GLU A 307 9.30 -17.67 10.39
N ILE A 308 9.43 -16.37 10.63
CA ILE A 308 8.31 -15.52 11.08
C ILE A 308 7.18 -15.53 10.03
N TYR A 309 7.50 -15.36 8.75
CA TYR A 309 6.52 -15.26 7.68
C TYR A 309 5.76 -16.57 7.44
N ARG A 310 6.45 -17.71 7.49
CA ARG A 310 5.88 -19.03 7.14
C ARG A 310 5.10 -19.63 8.31
N ASN A 311 5.59 -19.45 9.54
CA ASN A 311 5.13 -20.21 10.70
C ASN A 311 4.31 -19.41 11.71
N SER A 312 4.31 -18.07 11.64
CA SER A 312 3.47 -17.27 12.54
C SER A 312 1.97 -17.58 12.31
N PRO A 313 1.20 -17.89 13.37
CA PRO A 313 -0.24 -18.14 13.25
C PRO A 313 -1.00 -16.95 12.63
N ILE A 314 -0.55 -15.72 12.88
CA ILE A 314 -1.18 -14.51 12.34
C ILE A 314 -1.06 -14.47 10.81
N PHE A 315 0.14 -14.72 10.28
CA PHE A 315 0.37 -14.77 8.83
C PHE A 315 -0.44 -15.90 8.17
N GLN A 316 -0.46 -17.10 8.77
CA GLN A 316 -1.24 -18.23 8.27
C GLN A 316 -2.75 -17.95 8.27
N ASN A 317 -3.26 -17.31 9.32
CA ASN A 317 -4.67 -16.91 9.40
C ASN A 317 -5.02 -15.87 8.33
N LEU A 318 -4.17 -14.86 8.13
CA LEU A 318 -4.40 -13.80 7.14
C LEU A 318 -4.40 -14.33 5.70
N ARG A 319 -3.67 -15.43 5.41
CA ARG A 319 -3.67 -16.10 4.10
C ARG A 319 -4.86 -17.04 3.88
N ASN A 320 -5.73 -17.22 4.88
CA ASN A 320 -6.90 -18.09 4.78
C ASN A 320 -8.22 -17.31 4.93
N PRO A 321 -8.77 -16.76 3.82
CA PRO A 321 -10.04 -16.02 3.85
C PRO A 321 -11.25 -16.83 4.30
N ASP A 322 -11.22 -18.18 4.24
CA ASP A 322 -12.34 -19.00 4.72
C ASP A 322 -12.51 -18.96 6.24
N LYS A 323 -11.43 -18.59 6.95
CA LYS A 323 -11.45 -18.39 8.41
C LYS A 323 -11.89 -16.99 8.83
N TYR A 324 -12.12 -16.06 7.89
CA TYR A 324 -12.58 -14.72 8.24
C TYR A 324 -14.00 -14.78 8.80
N LYS A 325 -14.30 -13.90 9.75
CA LYS A 325 -15.63 -13.81 10.37
C LYS A 325 -16.61 -13.05 9.48
N GLY A 326 -17.89 -13.25 9.73
CA GLY A 326 -19.00 -12.51 9.11
C GLY A 326 -19.06 -12.59 7.58
N LYS A 327 -19.43 -11.49 6.94
CA LYS A 327 -19.63 -11.41 5.48
C LYS A 327 -18.37 -11.75 4.69
N CYS A 328 -17.18 -11.39 5.20
CA CYS A 328 -15.92 -11.61 4.49
C CYS A 328 -15.60 -13.11 4.32
N GLY A 329 -15.88 -13.95 5.32
CA GLY A 329 -15.64 -15.41 5.24
C GLY A 329 -16.54 -16.13 4.24
N VAL A 330 -17.76 -15.63 4.00
CA VAL A 330 -18.72 -16.25 3.08
C VAL A 330 -18.84 -15.56 1.73
N CYS A 331 -18.08 -14.47 1.51
CA CYS A 331 -18.15 -13.66 0.30
C CYS A 331 -17.58 -14.39 -0.92
N GLU A 332 -18.28 -14.36 -2.04
CA GLU A 332 -17.79 -14.93 -3.31
C GLU A 332 -16.53 -14.22 -3.84
N PHE A 333 -16.18 -13.05 -3.31
CA PHE A 333 -14.97 -12.30 -3.66
C PHE A 333 -13.82 -12.48 -2.65
N ARG A 334 -13.94 -13.35 -1.63
CA ARG A 334 -13.03 -13.37 -0.48
C ARG A 334 -11.55 -13.61 -0.82
N TYR A 335 -11.25 -14.39 -1.85
CA TYR A 335 -9.86 -14.66 -2.28
C TYR A 335 -9.25 -13.57 -3.16
N VAL A 336 -10.06 -12.64 -3.68
CA VAL A 336 -9.58 -11.53 -4.52
C VAL A 336 -9.59 -10.23 -3.72
N CYS A 337 -10.67 -9.97 -2.99
CA CYS A 337 -10.86 -8.82 -2.14
C CYS A 337 -10.30 -9.09 -0.73
N GLY A 338 -10.93 -9.96 0.06
CA GLY A 338 -10.58 -10.21 1.47
C GLY A 338 -10.89 -9.06 2.43
N GLY A 339 -11.01 -7.81 1.95
CA GLY A 339 -11.21 -6.61 2.77
C GLY A 339 -9.88 -6.12 3.38
N SER A 340 -9.83 -4.89 3.90
CA SER A 340 -8.63 -4.46 4.65
C SER A 340 -8.64 -5.17 6.01
N ARG A 341 -7.54 -5.83 6.35
CA ARG A 341 -7.39 -6.49 7.66
C ARG A 341 -6.91 -5.47 8.68
N SER A 342 -6.07 -4.51 8.25
CA SER A 342 -5.74 -3.30 9.01
C SER A 342 -6.98 -2.52 9.46
N ARG A 343 -7.94 -2.25 8.55
CA ARG A 343 -9.14 -1.50 8.92
C ARG A 343 -10.09 -2.32 9.80
N ALA A 344 -10.25 -3.61 9.54
CA ALA A 344 -11.01 -4.48 10.44
C ALA A 344 -10.45 -4.39 11.87
N TYR A 345 -9.14 -4.59 12.03
CA TYR A 345 -8.49 -4.49 13.33
C TYR A 345 -8.62 -3.11 13.98
N ALA A 346 -8.37 -2.03 13.23
CA ALA A 346 -8.43 -0.68 13.79
C ALA A 346 -9.84 -0.29 14.28
N MET A 347 -10.90 -0.86 13.69
CA MET A 347 -12.28 -0.55 14.02
C MET A 347 -12.91 -1.51 15.04
N THR A 348 -12.44 -2.75 15.12
CA THR A 348 -13.08 -3.80 15.95
C THR A 348 -12.15 -4.42 16.99
N GLY A 349 -10.84 -4.18 16.89
CA GLY A 349 -9.82 -4.90 17.66
C GLY A 349 -9.53 -6.32 17.14
N ASP A 350 -10.18 -6.76 16.06
CA ASP A 350 -10.02 -8.11 15.50
C ASP A 350 -9.71 -8.07 13.99
N TYR A 351 -8.51 -8.51 13.61
CA TYR A 351 -8.06 -8.55 12.23
C TYR A 351 -8.74 -9.62 11.37
N MET A 352 -9.42 -10.58 11.99
CA MET A 352 -10.21 -11.62 11.32
C MET A 352 -11.66 -11.18 11.07
N GLU A 353 -12.08 -10.03 11.62
CA GLU A 353 -13.44 -9.53 11.41
C GLU A 353 -13.73 -9.10 9.97
N SER A 354 -15.03 -9.01 9.69
CA SER A 354 -15.51 -8.44 8.45
C SER A 354 -15.06 -7.00 8.30
N GLU A 355 -14.67 -6.64 7.08
CA GLU A 355 -14.31 -5.27 6.73
C GLU A 355 -15.52 -4.33 6.90
N PRO A 356 -15.48 -3.40 7.89
CA PRO A 356 -16.63 -2.61 8.27
C PRO A 356 -17.07 -1.60 7.20
N PHE A 357 -16.15 -1.16 6.32
CA PHE A 357 -16.43 -0.15 5.29
C PHE A 357 -16.90 -0.74 3.96
N CYS A 358 -17.18 -2.04 3.90
CA CYS A 358 -17.75 -2.68 2.72
C CYS A 358 -19.29 -2.60 2.73
N VAL A 359 -19.89 -1.91 1.77
CA VAL A 359 -21.36 -1.86 1.61
C VAL A 359 -21.95 -3.10 0.92
N TYR A 360 -21.09 -3.98 0.39
CA TYR A 360 -21.53 -5.17 -0.34
C TYR A 360 -22.11 -6.25 0.58
N VAL A 361 -23.25 -6.82 0.16
CA VAL A 361 -23.85 -7.99 0.80
C VAL A 361 -23.65 -9.24 -0.07
N PRO A 362 -22.84 -10.22 0.37
CA PRO A 362 -22.59 -11.48 -0.35
C PRO A 362 -23.84 -12.21 -0.81
N LYS A 363 -23.72 -12.96 -1.92
CA LYS A 363 -24.81 -13.83 -2.41
C LYS A 363 -25.29 -14.82 -1.35
N ALA A 364 -24.37 -15.41 -0.58
CA ALA A 364 -24.69 -16.35 0.49
C ALA A 364 -25.63 -15.75 1.55
N LEU A 365 -25.34 -14.51 1.99
CA LEU A 365 -26.16 -13.82 3.01
C LEU A 365 -27.50 -13.33 2.45
N ARG A 366 -27.56 -12.93 1.16
CA ARG A 366 -28.82 -12.55 0.51
C ARG A 366 -29.79 -13.73 0.40
N LYS A 367 -29.29 -14.93 0.12
CA LYS A 367 -30.11 -16.16 0.05
C LYS A 367 -30.69 -16.53 1.42
N GLN A 368 -29.89 -16.46 2.49
CA GLN A 368 -30.36 -16.70 3.85
C GLN A 368 -31.51 -15.76 4.25
N LYS A 369 -31.39 -14.46 3.98
CA LYS A 369 -32.49 -13.50 4.24
C LYS A 369 -33.79 -13.83 3.48
N LYS A 370 -33.69 -14.31 2.23
CA LYS A 370 -34.86 -14.72 1.44
C LYS A 370 -35.51 -15.99 2.01
N ASN A 371 -34.71 -16.96 2.44
CA ASN A 371 -35.21 -18.20 3.02
C ASN A 371 -35.88 -17.96 4.39
N ILE A 372 -35.35 -17.05 5.21
CA ILE A 372 -35.99 -16.66 6.47
C ILE A 372 -37.34 -16.01 6.19
N LYS A 373 -37.45 -15.08 5.23
CA LYS A 373 -38.73 -14.44 4.89
C LYS A 373 -39.80 -15.43 4.39
N LYS A 374 -39.40 -16.47 3.65
CA LYS A 374 -40.30 -17.52 3.15
C LYS A 374 -40.73 -18.55 4.21
N GLY A 375 -40.08 -18.60 5.37
CA GLY A 375 -40.44 -19.51 6.46
C GLY A 375 -41.47 -18.93 7.45
N TYR A 376 -41.92 -17.69 7.21
CA TYR A 376 -42.97 -17.00 7.99
C TYR A 376 -44.22 -16.71 7.13
N GLU A 377 -44.24 -17.17 5.87
CA GLU A 377 -45.42 -17.26 5.00
C GLU A 377 -45.87 -18.72 4.95
#